data_AF-A0A4Y2RX18-F1
#
_entry.id   AF-A0A4Y2RX18-F1
#
_cell.length_a   1.000
_cell.length_b   1.000
_cell.length_c   1.000
_cell.angle_alpha   90.00
_cell.angle_beta   90.00
_cell.angle_gamma   90.00
#
_symmetry.space_group_name_H-M   'P 1'
#
loop_
_entity.id
_entity.type
_entity.pdbx_description
1 polymer ?
#
loop_
_entity_poly.entity_id
_entity_poly.type
_entity_poly.pdbx_seq_one_letter_code
_entity_poly.pdbx_strand_id
1 'polypeptide(L)'
;MYFIGQSEVNAEQQQSFRRKTEDDLPAHTFILGARSPVFKSMFSNDMKEKINGCVDIEDLNDDTVLRLLRYIYSAEVEELEWVSAIELYVAADKYQILSLKDVCSSHLKNSLCVDNACEALILADRHQDEDLKGFVQDFILRHGEDIINSGDWEQLAEINLKLAYETMRLKYKEKLK
;
A
#
# COMPACT_ATOMS: atom_id res chain seq x y z
N MET A 1 -1.93 -13.13 -31.17
CA MET A 1 -3.25 -13.15 -31.84
C MET A 1 -3.71 -11.69 -31.91
N TYR A 2 -3.65 -11.09 -33.10
CA TYR A 2 -3.99 -9.68 -33.30
C TYR A 2 -5.50 -9.49 -33.13
N PHE A 3 -5.92 -8.65 -32.18
CA PHE A 3 -7.31 -8.17 -32.14
C PHE A 3 -7.41 -6.93 -33.02
N ILE A 4 -7.96 -7.13 -34.21
CA ILE A 4 -8.40 -6.09 -35.14
C ILE A 4 -9.86 -5.79 -34.77
N GLY A 5 -10.15 -4.56 -34.35
CA GLY A 5 -11.51 -4.16 -33.99
C GLY A 5 -11.57 -2.92 -33.10
N GLN A 6 -10.94 -1.82 -33.51
CA GLN A 6 -11.26 -0.50 -32.97
C GLN A 6 -11.73 0.41 -34.10
N SER A 7 -13.04 0.49 -34.24
CA SER A 7 -13.74 1.58 -34.92
C SER A 7 -13.77 2.79 -33.99
N GLU A 8 -12.92 3.77 -34.27
CA GLU A 8 -13.15 5.23 -34.22
C GLU A 8 -13.86 5.89 -33.00
N VAL A 9 -13.85 5.31 -31.80
CA VAL A 9 -14.47 5.98 -30.61
C VAL A 9 -13.48 6.36 -29.49
N ASN A 10 -12.19 5.97 -29.52
CA ASN A 10 -11.41 5.92 -28.27
C ASN A 10 -10.13 6.77 -28.16
N ALA A 11 -9.93 7.78 -28.99
CA ALA A 11 -8.71 8.59 -28.96
C ALA A 11 -8.69 9.70 -27.87
N GLU A 12 -9.85 10.11 -27.32
CA GLU A 12 -9.93 11.28 -26.42
C GLU A 12 -9.83 10.98 -24.91
N GLN A 13 -9.63 9.71 -24.51
CA GLN A 13 -9.66 9.31 -23.08
C GLN A 13 -8.41 8.57 -22.57
N GLN A 14 -7.37 8.45 -23.41
CA GLN A 14 -6.10 7.86 -23.01
C GLN A 14 -5.21 8.90 -22.33
N GLN A 15 -4.73 8.57 -21.13
CA GLN A 15 -3.63 9.30 -20.49
C GLN A 15 -2.45 8.36 -20.26
N SER A 16 -1.26 8.95 -20.32
CA SER A 16 0.01 8.27 -20.14
C SER A 16 0.46 8.38 -18.68
N PHE A 17 0.95 7.29 -18.09
CA PHE A 17 1.60 7.32 -16.77
C PHE A 17 3.11 7.42 -16.99
N ARG A 18 3.74 8.50 -16.52
CA ARG A 18 5.19 8.64 -16.61
C ARG A 18 5.84 8.13 -15.34
N ARG A 19 6.82 7.24 -15.54
CA ARG A 19 7.66 6.62 -14.50
C ARG A 19 9.00 7.33 -14.40
N LYS A 20 9.72 7.09 -13.29
CA LYS A 20 11.04 7.67 -13.01
C LYS A 20 12.13 7.10 -13.93
N THR A 21 11.91 5.92 -14.50
CA THR A 21 12.82 5.24 -15.44
C THR A 21 12.01 4.60 -16.58
N GLU A 22 12.14 5.22 -17.76
CA GLU A 22 11.77 4.80 -19.13
C GLU A 22 10.42 4.07 -19.38
N ASP A 23 9.73 4.61 -20.39
CA ASP A 23 8.44 4.26 -20.99
C ASP A 23 7.16 4.72 -20.26
N ASP A 24 6.48 5.62 -20.95
CA ASP A 24 5.10 6.06 -20.75
C ASP A 24 4.15 4.84 -20.79
N LEU A 25 3.48 4.53 -19.68
CA LEU A 25 2.49 3.45 -19.63
C LEU A 25 1.10 3.98 -20.01
N PRO A 26 0.51 3.54 -21.14
CA PRO A 26 -0.83 3.97 -21.49
C PRO A 26 -1.84 3.38 -20.51
N ALA A 27 -2.73 4.20 -19.97
CA ALA A 27 -3.83 3.74 -19.15
C ALA A 27 -5.11 4.57 -19.36
N HIS A 28 -6.22 3.98 -18.96
CA HIS A 28 -7.56 4.52 -19.16
C HIS A 28 -7.99 5.24 -17.89
N THR A 29 -8.05 6.58 -17.98
CA THR A 29 -8.45 7.45 -16.86
C THR A 29 -9.81 7.06 -16.28
N PHE A 30 -10.73 6.61 -17.13
CA PHE A 30 -12.05 6.13 -16.72
C PHE A 30 -11.96 4.93 -15.77
N ILE A 31 -11.13 3.93 -16.10
CA ILE A 31 -10.95 2.72 -15.27
C ILE A 31 -10.28 3.10 -13.95
N LEU A 32 -9.22 3.91 -14.02
CA LEU A 32 -8.48 4.37 -12.85
C LEU A 32 -9.36 5.18 -11.90
N GLY A 33 -10.14 6.12 -12.42
CA GLY A 33 -11.07 6.92 -11.63
C GLY A 33 -12.26 6.11 -11.09
N ALA A 34 -12.64 5.01 -11.74
CA ALA A 34 -13.65 4.10 -11.20
C ALA A 34 -13.12 3.29 -10.00
N ARG A 35 -11.81 2.99 -9.98
CA ARG A 35 -11.17 2.14 -8.96
C ARG A 35 -10.46 2.92 -7.85
N SER A 36 -10.20 4.21 -8.04
CA SER A 36 -9.51 5.07 -7.08
C SER A 36 -10.17 6.45 -7.02
N PRO A 37 -10.67 6.87 -5.85
CA PRO A 37 -11.16 8.23 -5.61
C PRO A 37 -10.10 9.31 -5.88
N VAL A 38 -8.83 9.00 -5.61
CA VAL A 38 -7.70 9.91 -5.83
C VAL A 38 -7.49 10.13 -7.32
N PHE A 39 -7.42 9.06 -8.12
CA PHE A 39 -7.36 9.19 -9.58
C PHE A 39 -8.62 9.88 -10.14
N LYS A 40 -9.80 9.56 -9.62
CA LYS A 40 -11.04 10.24 -10.03
C LYS A 40 -10.94 11.75 -9.84
N SER A 41 -10.47 12.18 -8.67
CA SER A 41 -10.32 13.60 -8.34
C SER A 41 -9.22 14.26 -9.18
N MET A 42 -8.13 13.54 -9.43
CA MET A 42 -7.03 13.97 -10.29
C MET A 42 -7.49 14.27 -11.72
N PHE A 43 -8.41 13.46 -12.26
CA PHE A 43 -8.90 13.61 -13.64
C PHE A 43 -10.17 14.47 -13.79
N SER A 44 -10.94 14.66 -12.72
CA SER A 44 -12.20 15.41 -12.79
C SER A 44 -12.01 16.92 -12.73
N ASN A 45 -10.93 17.40 -12.14
CA ASN A 45 -10.64 18.82 -12.01
C ASN A 45 -9.80 19.32 -13.20
N ASP A 46 -9.87 20.62 -13.53
CA ASP A 46 -8.98 21.28 -14.51
C ASP A 46 -7.56 21.46 -13.93
N MET A 47 -7.00 20.37 -13.40
CA MET A 47 -5.62 20.31 -12.92
C MET A 47 -4.69 19.96 -14.08
N LYS A 48 -3.40 20.26 -13.90
CA LYS A 48 -2.37 20.16 -14.95
C LYS A 48 -2.31 18.76 -15.57
N GLU A 49 -2.60 17.73 -14.80
CA GLU A 49 -2.60 16.32 -15.19
C GLU A 49 -3.68 16.00 -16.22
N LYS A 50 -4.86 16.63 -16.11
CA LYS A 50 -5.93 16.53 -17.12
C LYS A 50 -5.51 17.17 -18.46
N ILE A 51 -4.79 18.29 -18.39
CA ILE A 51 -4.36 19.09 -19.55
C ILE A 51 -3.16 18.46 -20.26
N ASN A 52 -2.21 17.92 -19.51
CA ASN A 52 -0.99 17.33 -20.05
C ASN A 52 -1.18 15.89 -20.53
N GLY A 53 -2.30 15.25 -20.16
CA GLY A 53 -2.57 13.85 -20.48
C GLY A 53 -1.58 12.88 -19.82
N CYS A 54 -0.85 13.34 -18.79
CA CYS A 54 0.19 12.58 -18.14
C CYS A 54 0.14 12.73 -16.61
N VAL A 55 0.24 11.62 -15.89
CA VAL A 55 0.38 11.58 -14.43
C VAL A 55 1.80 11.18 -14.08
N ASP A 56 2.54 12.08 -13.44
CA ASP A 56 3.87 11.81 -12.90
C ASP A 56 3.74 11.11 -11.55
N ILE A 57 4.19 9.86 -11.45
CA ILE A 57 4.28 9.13 -10.18
C ILE A 57 5.76 9.07 -9.77
N GLU A 58 6.21 10.08 -9.03
CA GLU A 58 7.64 10.20 -8.65
C GLU A 58 8.01 9.43 -7.36
N ASP A 59 6.99 9.12 -6.54
CA ASP A 59 7.14 8.58 -5.19
C ASP A 59 7.07 7.06 -5.13
N LEU A 60 6.71 6.40 -6.24
CA LEU A 60 6.62 4.94 -6.31
C LEU A 60 7.71 4.42 -7.24
N ASN A 61 8.27 3.27 -6.88
CA ASN A 61 9.14 2.56 -7.79
C ASN A 61 8.32 1.92 -8.92
N ASP A 62 9.09 1.54 -9.92
CA ASP A 62 8.62 0.99 -11.16
C ASP A 62 7.77 -0.29 -11.00
N ASP A 63 8.21 -1.22 -10.16
CA ASP A 63 7.49 -2.47 -9.92
C ASP A 63 6.15 -2.23 -9.22
N THR A 64 6.12 -1.34 -8.23
CA THR A 64 4.93 -0.97 -7.47
C THR A 64 3.87 -0.34 -8.36
N VAL A 65 4.26 0.57 -9.27
CA VAL A 65 3.32 1.17 -10.24
C VAL A 65 2.71 0.11 -11.14
N LEU A 66 3.54 -0.83 -11.65
CA LEU A 66 3.05 -1.89 -12.53
C LEU A 66 2.06 -2.82 -11.81
N ARG A 67 2.37 -3.22 -10.57
CA ARG A 67 1.48 -4.06 -9.74
C ARG A 67 0.17 -3.35 -9.40
N LEU A 68 0.24 -2.07 -9.04
CA LEU A 68 -0.93 -1.24 -8.79
C LEU A 68 -1.85 -1.17 -10.02
N LEU A 69 -1.27 -0.89 -11.19
CA LEU A 69 -2.02 -0.85 -12.45
C LEU A 69 -2.61 -2.21 -12.78
N ARG A 70 -1.82 -3.29 -12.71
CA ARG A 70 -2.31 -4.66 -12.94
C ARG A 70 -3.53 -4.95 -12.08
N TYR A 71 -3.46 -4.69 -10.77
CA TYR A 71 -4.58 -4.89 -9.86
C TYR A 71 -5.82 -4.05 -10.26
N ILE A 72 -5.64 -2.80 -10.68
CA ILE A 72 -6.75 -1.95 -11.13
C ILE A 72 -7.50 -2.58 -12.33
N TYR A 73 -6.77 -3.25 -13.23
CA TYR A 73 -7.35 -3.88 -14.42
C TYR A 73 -7.86 -5.30 -14.19
N SER A 74 -7.19 -6.12 -13.39
CA SER A 74 -7.51 -7.54 -13.21
C SER A 74 -8.19 -7.87 -11.88
N ALA A 75 -8.05 -7.01 -10.87
CA ALA A 75 -8.33 -7.30 -9.46
C ALA A 75 -7.53 -8.48 -8.88
N GLU A 76 -6.41 -8.83 -9.51
CA GLU A 76 -5.51 -9.90 -9.08
C GLU A 76 -4.18 -9.32 -8.60
N VAL A 77 -3.58 -9.97 -7.61
CA VAL A 77 -2.27 -9.65 -7.06
C VAL A 77 -1.37 -10.86 -7.25
N GLU A 78 -0.20 -10.65 -7.87
CA GLU A 78 0.84 -11.67 -7.99
C GLU A 78 1.50 -11.94 -6.63
N GLU A 79 2.36 -12.95 -6.55
CA GLU A 79 3.10 -13.21 -5.32
C GLU A 79 3.87 -11.97 -4.85
N LEU A 80 3.76 -11.70 -3.55
CA LEU A 80 4.37 -10.55 -2.87
C LEU A 80 5.38 -11.06 -1.86
N GLU A 81 6.56 -10.46 -1.91
CA GLU A 81 7.54 -10.53 -0.84
C GLU A 81 7.25 -9.42 0.19
N TRP A 82 7.90 -9.47 1.34
CA TRP A 82 7.68 -8.49 2.42
C TRP A 82 7.79 -7.04 1.93
N VAL A 83 8.90 -6.71 1.25
CA VAL A 83 9.16 -5.35 0.78
C VAL A 83 8.14 -4.89 -0.26
N SER A 84 7.84 -5.74 -1.25
CA SER A 84 6.85 -5.40 -2.29
C SER A 84 5.43 -5.33 -1.74
N ALA A 85 5.09 -6.11 -0.71
CA ALA A 85 3.82 -6.00 0.01
C ALA A 85 3.70 -4.66 0.73
N ILE A 86 4.76 -4.19 1.42
CA ILE A 86 4.78 -2.87 2.07
C ILE A 86 4.62 -1.76 1.03
N GLU A 87 5.42 -1.77 -0.03
CA GLU A 87 5.39 -0.71 -1.05
C GLU A 87 4.03 -0.64 -1.75
N LEU A 88 3.46 -1.79 -2.10
CA LEU A 88 2.13 -1.86 -2.71
C LEU A 88 1.03 -1.48 -1.73
N TYR A 89 1.15 -1.83 -0.44
CA TYR A 89 0.24 -1.39 0.62
C TYR A 89 0.23 0.14 0.75
N VAL A 90 1.41 0.76 0.80
CA VAL A 90 1.56 2.23 0.88
C VAL A 90 0.96 2.90 -0.36
N ALA A 91 1.20 2.34 -1.54
CA ALA A 91 0.60 2.83 -2.78
C ALA A 91 -0.92 2.70 -2.78
N ALA A 92 -1.46 1.55 -2.35
CA ALA A 92 -2.89 1.31 -2.27
C ALA A 92 -3.58 2.29 -1.32
N ASP A 93 -2.98 2.58 -0.17
CA ASP A 93 -3.47 3.57 0.78
C ASP A 93 -3.43 4.99 0.19
N LYS A 94 -2.30 5.38 -0.42
CA LYS A 94 -2.12 6.70 -1.08
C LYS A 94 -3.19 6.95 -2.14
N TYR A 95 -3.49 5.96 -2.97
CA TYR A 95 -4.50 6.05 -4.02
C TYR A 95 -5.90 5.62 -3.58
N GLN A 96 -6.10 5.35 -2.28
CA GLN A 96 -7.39 4.96 -1.69
C GLN A 96 -8.05 3.76 -2.37
N ILE A 97 -7.26 2.75 -2.72
CA ILE A 97 -7.73 1.47 -3.27
C ILE A 97 -7.81 0.48 -2.10
N LEU A 98 -8.87 0.62 -1.29
CA LEU A 98 -9.02 -0.12 -0.03
C LEU A 98 -8.94 -1.64 -0.21
N SER A 99 -9.55 -2.17 -1.27
CA SER A 99 -9.51 -3.62 -1.54
C SER A 99 -8.10 -4.15 -1.79
N LEU A 100 -7.21 -3.34 -2.37
CA LEU A 100 -5.80 -3.72 -2.54
C LEU A 100 -5.05 -3.60 -1.22
N LYS A 101 -5.33 -2.54 -0.44
CA LYS A 101 -4.77 -2.36 0.89
C LYS A 101 -5.07 -3.57 1.78
N ASP A 102 -6.31 -4.08 1.77
CA ASP A 102 -6.74 -5.25 2.54
C ASP A 102 -6.01 -6.54 2.10
N VAL A 103 -5.79 -6.71 0.79
CA VAL A 103 -5.03 -7.85 0.25
C VAL A 103 -3.58 -7.78 0.72
N CYS A 104 -2.93 -6.63 0.59
CA CYS A 104 -1.55 -6.46 1.06
C CYS A 104 -1.45 -6.63 2.58
N SER A 105 -2.40 -6.09 3.35
CA SER A 105 -2.48 -6.26 4.81
C SER A 105 -2.58 -7.74 5.19
N SER A 106 -3.39 -8.52 4.48
CA SER A 106 -3.49 -9.96 4.68
C SER A 106 -2.18 -10.70 4.38
N HIS A 107 -1.46 -10.31 3.32
CA HIS A 107 -0.13 -10.83 3.03
C HIS A 107 0.88 -10.50 4.14
N LEU A 108 0.90 -9.25 4.62
CA LEU A 108 1.79 -8.83 5.71
C LEU A 108 1.53 -9.63 6.99
N LYS A 109 0.27 -9.89 7.34
CA LYS A 109 -0.08 -10.74 8.49
C LYS A 109 0.45 -12.17 8.35
N ASN A 110 0.37 -12.74 7.15
CA ASN A 110 0.83 -14.11 6.88
C ASN A 110 2.36 -14.24 6.83
N SER A 111 3.05 -13.16 6.46
CA SER A 111 4.52 -13.10 6.36
C SER A 111 5.20 -12.52 7.61
N LEU A 112 4.44 -12.30 8.69
CA LEU A 112 4.94 -11.70 9.93
C LEU A 112 5.90 -12.65 10.66
N CYS A 113 7.04 -12.12 11.09
CA CYS A 113 8.05 -12.80 11.88
C CYS A 113 8.64 -11.87 12.96
N VAL A 114 9.51 -12.40 13.82
CA VAL A 114 10.15 -11.65 14.91
C VAL A 114 10.94 -10.45 14.37
N ASP A 115 11.62 -10.62 13.23
CA ASP A 115 12.52 -9.61 12.65
C ASP A 115 11.78 -8.43 12.00
N ASN A 116 10.53 -8.63 11.56
CA ASN A 116 9.77 -7.61 10.84
C ASN A 116 8.55 -7.06 11.59
N ALA A 117 8.27 -7.58 12.80
CA ALA A 117 7.10 -7.20 13.57
C ALA A 117 7.10 -5.71 13.97
N CYS A 118 8.26 -5.14 14.33
CA CYS A 118 8.37 -3.73 14.70
C CYS A 118 8.09 -2.81 13.50
N GLU A 119 8.63 -3.14 12.33
CA GLU A 119 8.36 -2.40 11.09
C GLU A 119 6.88 -2.44 10.73
N ALA A 120 6.27 -3.63 10.79
CA ALA A 120 4.84 -3.82 10.52
C ALA A 120 3.96 -3.00 11.47
N LEU A 121 4.34 -2.90 12.75
CA LEU A 121 3.60 -2.13 13.75
C LEU A 121 3.63 -0.63 13.43
N ILE A 122 4.82 -0.11 13.07
CA ILE A 122 4.99 1.29 12.67
C ILE A 122 4.19 1.59 11.40
N LEU A 123 4.24 0.69 10.42
CA LEU A 123 3.48 0.82 9.17
C LEU A 123 1.97 0.87 9.44
N ALA A 124 1.45 -0.05 10.25
CA ALA A 124 0.03 -0.11 10.58
C ALA A 124 -0.45 1.15 11.31
N ASP A 125 0.32 1.64 12.29
CA ASP A 125 0.02 2.88 13.01
C ASP A 125 0.03 4.10 12.09
N ARG A 126 1.06 4.22 11.23
CA ARG A 126 1.21 5.33 10.28
C ARG A 126 0.04 5.42 9.29
N HIS A 127 -0.45 4.26 8.84
CA HIS A 127 -1.54 4.16 7.86
C HIS A 127 -2.92 3.94 8.50
N GLN A 128 -3.01 4.11 9.83
CA GLN A 128 -4.24 4.03 10.61
C GLN A 128 -5.04 2.73 10.34
N ASP A 129 -4.32 1.63 10.12
CA ASP A 129 -4.90 0.30 9.91
C ASP A 129 -4.95 -0.42 11.27
N GLU A 130 -6.07 -0.23 11.97
CA GLU A 130 -6.31 -0.79 13.30
C GLU A 130 -6.39 -2.33 13.28
N ASP A 131 -6.79 -2.92 12.16
CA ASP A 131 -6.90 -4.38 12.01
C ASP A 131 -5.50 -5.02 11.86
N LEU A 132 -4.62 -4.43 11.03
CA LEU A 132 -3.22 -4.82 10.97
C LEU A 132 -2.50 -4.54 12.29
N LYS A 133 -2.71 -3.36 12.87
CA LYS A 133 -2.08 -2.94 14.13
C LYS A 133 -2.42 -3.90 15.26
N GLY A 134 -3.70 -4.23 15.45
CA GLY A 134 -4.13 -5.18 16.47
C GLY A 134 -3.49 -6.56 16.28
N PHE A 135 -3.48 -7.08 15.04
CA PHE A 135 -2.85 -8.37 14.75
C PHE A 135 -1.35 -8.39 15.07
N VAL A 136 -0.62 -7.33 14.68
CA VAL A 136 0.82 -7.23 14.94
C VAL A 136 1.09 -7.05 16.44
N GLN A 137 0.28 -6.28 17.16
CA GLN A 137 0.38 -6.17 18.62
C GLN A 137 0.21 -7.53 19.29
N ASP A 138 -0.81 -8.31 18.91
CA ASP A 138 -1.03 -9.65 19.44
C ASP A 138 0.12 -10.61 19.12
N PHE A 139 0.74 -10.47 17.94
CA PHE A 139 1.95 -11.22 17.59
C PHE A 139 3.12 -10.84 18.50
N ILE A 140 3.38 -9.54 18.67
CA ILE A 140 4.46 -9.04 19.53
C ILE A 140 4.28 -9.49 20.97
N LEU A 141 3.05 -9.47 21.49
CA LEU A 141 2.77 -9.90 22.86
C LEU A 141 3.05 -11.40 23.06
N ARG A 142 2.74 -12.24 22.07
CA ARG A 142 3.03 -13.68 22.09
C ARG A 142 4.52 -14.01 22.01
N HIS A 143 5.29 -13.20 21.29
CA HIS A 143 6.74 -13.35 21.10
C HIS A 143 7.56 -12.34 21.95
N GLY A 144 6.94 -11.80 23.00
CA GLY A 144 7.41 -10.55 23.61
C GLY A 144 8.75 -10.61 24.32
N GLU A 145 9.31 -11.78 24.66
CA GLU A 145 10.67 -11.84 25.22
C GLU A 145 11.74 -11.62 24.15
N ASP A 146 11.53 -12.13 22.94
CA ASP A 146 12.50 -11.99 21.85
C ASP A 146 12.42 -10.59 21.23
N ILE A 147 11.20 -10.08 21.02
CA ILE A 147 10.98 -8.80 20.35
C ILE A 147 11.27 -7.62 21.28
N ILE A 148 10.77 -7.59 22.52
CA ILE A 148 10.90 -6.41 23.39
C ILE A 148 12.36 -6.17 23.83
N ASN A 149 13.17 -7.23 23.86
CA ASN A 149 14.60 -7.14 24.16
C ASN A 149 15.47 -6.94 22.91
N SER A 150 14.87 -6.83 21.71
CA SER A 150 15.61 -6.62 20.47
C SER A 150 15.95 -5.14 20.26
N GLY A 151 17.01 -4.89 19.51
CA GLY A 151 17.38 -3.52 19.11
C GLY A 151 16.33 -2.85 18.22
N ASP A 152 15.48 -3.62 17.54
CA ASP A 152 14.40 -3.06 16.70
C ASP A 152 13.27 -2.48 17.56
N TRP A 153 13.01 -3.09 18.71
CA TRP A 153 12.06 -2.54 19.68
C TRP A 153 12.60 -1.26 20.34
N GLU A 154 13.88 -1.22 20.66
CA GLU A 154 14.53 0.00 21.17
C GLU A 154 14.41 1.15 20.15
N GLN A 155 14.73 0.89 18.88
CA GLN A 155 14.55 1.87 17.79
C GLN A 155 13.09 2.31 17.64
N LEU A 156 12.13 1.38 17.72
CA LEU A 156 10.71 1.72 17.68
C LEU A 156 10.33 2.64 18.85
N ALA A 157 10.83 2.40 20.06
CA ALA A 157 10.57 3.24 21.22
C ALA A 157 11.19 4.64 21.10
N GLU A 158 12.32 4.78 20.41
CA GLU A 158 12.92 6.07 20.09
C GLU A 158 12.11 6.86 19.05
N ILE A 159 11.62 6.18 18.00
CA ILE A 159 10.84 6.81 16.93
C ILE A 159 9.43 7.16 17.41
N ASN A 160 8.77 6.24 18.12
CA ASN A 160 7.38 6.37 18.53
C ASN A 160 7.15 5.75 19.92
N LEU A 161 7.59 6.50 20.95
CA LEU A 161 7.43 6.11 22.36
C LEU A 161 5.96 5.84 22.74
N LYS A 162 5.02 6.58 22.15
CA LYS A 162 3.59 6.39 22.41
C LYS A 162 3.13 5.01 21.94
N LEU A 163 3.49 4.61 20.73
CA LEU A 163 3.13 3.30 20.16
C LEU A 163 3.76 2.14 20.94
N ALA A 164 5.03 2.29 21.35
CA ALA A 164 5.70 1.33 22.23
C ALA A 164 4.94 1.16 23.56
N TYR A 165 4.62 2.29 24.22
CA TYR A 165 3.88 2.29 25.49
C TYR A 165 2.49 1.67 25.35
N GLU A 166 1.73 2.04 24.31
CA GLU A 166 0.39 1.50 24.05
C GLU A 166 0.44 -0.02 23.88
N THR A 167 1.40 -0.52 23.12
CA THR A 167 1.59 -1.95 22.87
C THR A 167 1.99 -2.69 24.16
N MET A 168 2.94 -2.18 24.93
CA MET A 168 3.31 -2.80 26.21
C MET A 168 2.17 -2.78 27.22
N ARG A 169 1.35 -1.72 27.22
CA ARG A 169 0.20 -1.59 28.13
C ARG A 169 -0.84 -2.69 27.88
N LEU A 170 -0.98 -3.19 26.65
CA LEU A 170 -1.88 -4.31 26.34
C LEU A 170 -1.49 -5.59 27.10
N LYS A 171 -0.19 -5.89 27.21
CA LYS A 171 0.35 -7.04 27.98
C LYS A 171 -0.18 -7.07 29.42
N TYR A 172 -0.27 -5.91 30.06
CA TYR A 172 -0.74 -5.79 31.44
C TYR A 172 -2.26 -5.89 31.55
N LYS A 173 -3.01 -5.47 30.52
CA LYS A 173 -4.47 -5.62 30.48
C LYS A 173 -4.90 -7.07 30.26
N GLU A 174 -4.16 -7.84 29.45
CA GLU A 174 -4.45 -9.27 29.25
C GLU A 174 -4.29 -10.08 30.54
N LYS A 175 -3.27 -9.78 31.36
CA LYS A 175 -3.04 -10.44 32.65
C LYS A 175 -4.12 -10.20 33.72
N LEU A 176 -5.02 -9.23 33.50
CA LEU A 176 -6.09 -8.86 34.43
C LEU A 176 -7.44 -9.48 34.06
N LYS A 177 -7.52 -10.21 32.94
CA LYS A 177 -8.70 -10.99 32.54
C LYS A 177 -8.53 -12.45 32.93
#